data_AF-A0A4Q1T0Q4-F1
#
_entry.id   AF-A0A4Q1T0Q4-F1
#
_cell.length_a   1.000
_cell.length_b   1.000
_cell.length_c   1.000
_cell.angle_alpha   90.00
_cell.angle_beta   90.00
_cell.angle_gamma   90.00
#
_symmetry.space_group_name_H-M   'P 1'
#
loop_
_entity.id
_entity.type
_entity.pdbx_description
1 polymer ?
#
loop_
_entity_poly.entity_id
_entity_poly.type
_entity_poly.pdbx_seq_one_letter_code
_entity_poly.pdbx_strand_id
1 'polypeptide(L)'
;MIGLLAMLALGAGVAHVIKKYLLRIKDPTLSEVWTLLDKQDWYQQLIQEDRFRKYIETQKQEGLLSDWYYVKKIIEQKGARDGFIEYVEKNAK
;
A
#
# COMPACT_ATOMS: atom_id res chain seq x y z
N MET A 1 -21.26 -20.19 -6.46
CA MET A 1 -19.98 -19.56 -6.86
C MET A 1 -20.24 -18.20 -7.52
N ILE A 2 -20.86 -17.25 -6.82
CA ILE A 2 -21.11 -15.88 -7.34
C ILE A 2 -20.53 -14.83 -6.37
N GLY A 3 -20.43 -15.13 -5.07
CA GLY A 3 -19.91 -14.21 -4.05
C GLY A 3 -18.43 -13.83 -4.18
N LEU A 4 -17.58 -14.73 -4.71
CA LEU A 4 -16.13 -14.46 -4.86
C LEU A 4 -15.80 -13.54 -6.05
N LEU A 5 -16.63 -13.54 -7.10
CA LEU A 5 -16.45 -12.67 -8.28
C LEU A 5 -16.92 -11.23 -8.02
N ALA A 6 -17.94 -11.04 -7.18
CA ALA A 6 -18.44 -9.72 -6.80
C ALA A 6 -17.44 -8.93 -5.93
N MET A 7 -16.63 -9.63 -5.13
CA MET A 7 -15.61 -9.02 -4.27
C MET A 7 -14.42 -8.48 -5.08
N LEU A 8 -14.03 -9.17 -6.16
CA LEU A 8 -12.97 -8.73 -7.07
C LEU A 8 -13.38 -7.52 -7.94
N ALA A 9 -14.66 -7.45 -8.34
CA ALA A 9 -15.17 -6.34 -9.15
C ALA A 9 -15.22 -5.00 -8.38
N LEU A 10 -15.43 -5.04 -7.06
CA LEU A 10 -15.41 -3.85 -6.20
C LEU A 10 -13.99 -3.28 -6.02
N GLY A 11 -12.95 -4.13 -6.00
CA GLY A 11 -11.56 -3.68 -5.89
C GLY A 11 -11.08 -2.85 -7.09
N ALA A 12 -11.48 -3.23 -8.30
CA ALA A 12 -11.09 -2.51 -9.52
C ALA A 12 -11.73 -1.11 -9.63
N GLY A 13 -12.97 -0.96 -9.15
CA GLY A 13 -13.68 0.33 -9.15
C GLY A 13 -13.05 1.35 -8.20
N VAL A 14 -12.64 0.91 -7.01
CA VAL A 14 -12.02 1.76 -5.98
C VAL A 14 -10.67 2.32 -6.46
N ALA A 15 -9.83 1.49 -7.09
CA ALA A 15 -8.53 1.94 -7.63
C ALA A 15 -8.67 3.05 -8.68
N HIS A 16 -9.69 2.98 -9.54
CA HIS A 16 -9.92 3.99 -10.58
C HIS A 16 -10.42 5.32 -10.01
N VAL A 17 -11.28 5.27 -8.98
CA VAL A 17 -11.81 6.47 -8.30
C VAL A 17 -10.70 7.18 -7.50
N ILE A 18 -9.86 6.43 -6.79
CA ILE A 18 -8.71 6.98 -6.06
C ILE A 18 -7.77 7.72 -7.01
N LYS A 19 -7.42 7.11 -8.16
CA LYS A 19 -6.52 7.70 -9.16
C LYS A 19 -6.97 9.08 -9.64
N LYS A 20 -8.27 9.26 -9.89
CA LYS A 20 -8.85 10.52 -10.40
C LYS A 20 -8.95 11.61 -9.32
N TYR A 21 -9.15 11.22 -8.06
CA TYR A 21 -9.25 12.16 -6.94
C TYR A 21 -7.87 12.66 -6.47
N LEU A 22 -6.86 11.78 -6.47
CA LEU A 22 -5.48 12.09 -6.04
C LEU A 22 -4.69 12.97 -7.01
N LEU A 23 -4.98 12.91 -8.32
CA LEU A 23 -4.25 13.67 -9.33
C LEU A 23 -4.57 15.17 -9.36
N ARG A 24 -5.60 15.63 -8.61
CA ARG A 24 -6.18 16.96 -8.83
C ARG A 24 -6.04 17.95 -7.67
N ILE A 25 -5.63 17.56 -6.47
CA ILE A 25 -5.65 18.47 -5.31
C ILE A 25 -4.48 18.20 -4.37
N LYS A 26 -3.50 19.13 -4.36
CA LYS A 26 -2.47 19.34 -3.33
C LYS A 26 -1.55 18.13 -3.10
N ASP A 27 -0.29 18.35 -2.71
CA ASP A 27 0.56 17.22 -2.31
C ASP A 27 -0.12 16.48 -1.15
N PRO A 28 -0.43 15.18 -1.30
CA PRO A 28 -1.17 14.45 -0.29
C PRO A 28 -0.31 14.35 0.97
N THR A 29 -0.96 14.45 2.11
CA THR A 29 -0.27 14.27 3.39
C THR A 29 0.17 12.81 3.53
N LEU A 30 1.27 12.59 4.26
CA LEU A 30 1.81 11.25 4.50
C LEU A 30 0.77 10.31 5.15
N SER A 31 -0.06 10.86 6.03
CA SER A 31 -1.17 10.15 6.69
C SER A 31 -2.23 9.66 5.69
N GLU A 32 -2.56 10.48 4.69
CA GLU A 32 -3.54 10.10 3.65
C GLU A 32 -3.02 8.95 2.80
N VAL A 33 -1.75 8.98 2.40
CA VAL A 33 -1.17 7.88 1.60
C VAL A 33 -0.99 6.59 2.39
N TRP A 34 -0.70 6.66 3.70
CA TRP A 34 -0.71 5.48 4.56
C TRP A 34 -2.11 4.88 4.69
N THR A 35 -3.13 5.72 4.85
CA THR A 35 -4.53 5.26 4.87
C THR A 35 -4.89 4.51 3.59
N LEU A 36 -4.32 4.90 2.44
CA LEU A 36 -4.52 4.21 1.17
C LEU A 36 -3.71 2.91 1.09
N LEU A 37 -2.50 2.89 1.65
CA LEU A 37 -1.67 1.70 1.77
C LEU A 37 -2.34 0.64 2.64
N ASP A 38 -2.90 1.03 3.79
CA ASP A 38 -3.61 0.16 4.73
C ASP A 38 -4.88 -0.49 4.12
N LYS A 39 -5.41 0.10 3.04
CA LYS A 39 -6.55 -0.44 2.27
C LYS A 39 -6.14 -1.43 1.18
N GLN A 40 -4.85 -1.62 0.93
CA GLN A 40 -4.41 -2.55 -0.11
C GLN A 40 -4.41 -3.98 0.40
N ASP A 41 -5.07 -4.89 -0.32
CA ASP A 41 -5.16 -6.32 0.07
C ASP A 41 -3.78 -6.96 0.29
N TRP A 42 -2.82 -6.68 -0.61
CA TRP A 42 -1.45 -7.21 -0.51
C TRP A 42 -0.72 -6.70 0.74
N TYR A 43 -0.99 -5.47 1.14
CA TYR A 43 -0.37 -4.86 2.32
C TYR A 43 -1.02 -5.43 3.59
N GLN A 44 -2.35 -5.58 3.59
CA GLN A 44 -3.08 -6.25 4.68
C GLN A 44 -2.60 -7.68 4.90
N GLN A 45 -2.29 -8.42 3.82
CA GLN A 45 -1.68 -9.74 3.89
C GLN A 45 -0.26 -9.69 4.48
N LEU A 46 0.57 -8.74 4.02
CA LEU A 46 1.94 -8.60 4.49
C LEU A 46 2.02 -8.32 6.00
N ILE A 47 1.15 -7.45 6.52
CA ILE A 47 1.14 -7.08 7.95
C ILE A 47 0.46 -8.11 8.88
N GLN A 48 -0.02 -9.25 8.35
CA GLN A 48 -0.51 -10.35 9.19
C GLN A 48 0.63 -10.99 9.98
N GLU A 49 1.85 -10.94 9.46
CA GLU A 49 3.04 -11.37 10.20
C GLU A 49 3.55 -10.23 11.10
N ASP A 50 3.60 -10.48 12.40
CA ASP A 50 4.02 -9.48 13.40
C ASP A 50 5.42 -8.91 13.13
N ARG A 51 6.34 -9.72 12.62
CA ARG A 51 7.70 -9.26 12.26
C ARG A 51 7.65 -8.22 11.14
N PHE A 52 6.84 -8.44 10.11
CA PHE A 52 6.70 -7.53 8.98
C PHE A 52 5.99 -6.27 9.41
N ARG A 53 4.92 -6.39 10.21
CA ARG A 53 4.22 -5.24 10.79
C ARG A 53 5.17 -4.33 11.56
N LYS A 54 5.95 -4.87 12.51
CA LYS A 54 6.89 -4.08 13.32
C LYS A 54 7.92 -3.37 12.45
N TYR A 55 8.50 -4.08 11.49
CA TYR A 55 9.47 -3.51 10.58
C TYR A 55 8.88 -2.39 9.70
N ILE A 56 7.66 -2.60 9.20
CA ILE A 56 6.94 -1.61 8.39
C ILE A 56 6.63 -0.34 9.20
N GLU A 57 6.27 -0.46 10.48
CA GLU A 57 6.08 0.71 11.35
C GLU A 57 7.38 1.52 11.50
N THR A 58 8.55 0.86 11.59
CA THR A 58 9.85 1.56 11.51
C THR A 58 10.02 2.27 10.16
N GLN A 59 9.65 1.62 9.05
CA GLN A 59 9.72 2.24 7.71
C GLN A 59 8.81 3.46 7.58
N LYS A 60 7.68 3.51 8.28
CA LYS A 60 6.78 4.68 8.32
C LYS A 60 7.43 5.86 9.06
N GLN A 61 8.18 5.62 10.12
CA GLN A 61 8.77 6.69 10.92
C GLN A 61 10.05 7.26 10.31
N GLU A 62 10.93 6.39 9.79
CA GLU A 62 12.30 6.78 9.44
C GLU A 62 12.83 6.14 8.14
N GLY A 63 11.99 5.39 7.42
CA GLY A 63 12.40 4.63 6.24
C GLY A 63 11.66 5.00 4.95
N LEU A 64 11.52 4.02 4.07
CA LEU A 64 10.97 4.22 2.72
C LEU A 64 9.52 4.72 2.73
N LEU A 65 8.75 4.41 3.78
CA LEU A 65 7.36 4.83 3.88
C LEU A 65 7.20 6.22 4.51
N SER A 66 8.28 6.90 4.88
CA SER A 66 8.27 8.32 5.27
C SER A 66 8.13 9.26 4.06
N ASP A 67 8.40 8.76 2.84
CA ASP A 67 8.22 9.48 1.59
C ASP A 67 6.85 9.14 0.97
N TRP A 68 5.97 10.13 0.92
CA TRP A 68 4.63 9.97 0.36
C TRP A 68 4.65 9.55 -1.11
N TYR A 69 5.65 9.99 -1.87
CA TYR A 69 5.80 9.66 -3.29
C TYR A 69 6.16 8.18 -3.46
N TYR A 70 7.05 7.66 -2.61
CA TYR A 70 7.38 6.24 -2.61
C TYR A 70 6.17 5.37 -2.24
N VAL A 71 5.41 5.75 -1.21
CA VAL A 71 4.18 5.05 -0.81
C VAL A 71 3.19 4.99 -1.98
N LYS A 72 2.99 6.11 -2.68
CA LYS A 72 2.15 6.14 -3.87
C LYS A 72 2.68 5.22 -4.98
N LYS A 73 4.00 5.22 -5.20
CA LYS A 73 4.65 4.39 -6.22
C LYS A 73 4.41 2.90 -5.99
N ILE A 74 4.53 2.40 -4.75
CA ILE A 74 4.29 0.98 -4.43
C ILE A 74 2.80 0.59 -4.48
N ILE A 75 1.90 1.56 -4.29
CA ILE A 75 0.46 1.35 -4.49
C ILE A 75 0.17 1.21 -5.99
N GLU A 76 0.70 2.09 -6.83
CA GLU A 76 0.34 2.21 -8.25
C GLU A 76 1.12 1.26 -9.17
N GLN A 77 2.37 0.90 -8.81
CA GLN A 77 3.28 0.17 -9.69
C GLN A 77 3.62 -1.20 -9.11
N LYS A 78 3.17 -2.27 -9.78
CA LYS A 78 3.43 -3.65 -9.35
C LYS A 78 4.93 -3.95 -9.17
N GLY A 79 5.80 -3.50 -10.07
CA GLY A 79 7.25 -3.74 -9.92
C GLY A 79 7.86 -3.09 -8.68
N ALA A 80 7.40 -1.88 -8.32
CA ALA A 80 7.86 -1.22 -7.10
C ALA A 80 7.31 -1.91 -5.84
N ARG A 81 6.04 -2.36 -5.89
CA ARG A 81 5.42 -3.16 -4.84
C ARG A 81 6.18 -4.44 -4.56
N ASP A 82 6.45 -5.23 -5.60
CA ASP A 82 7.12 -6.52 -5.47
C ASP A 82 8.51 -6.33 -4.84
N GLY A 83 9.26 -5.29 -5.26
CA GLY A 83 10.55 -4.94 -4.66
C GLY A 83 10.45 -4.45 -3.20
N PHE A 84 9.37 -3.75 -2.83
CA PHE A 84 9.14 -3.36 -1.45
C PHE A 84 8.84 -4.58 -0.56
N ILE A 85 8.03 -5.53 -1.04
CA ILE A 85 7.73 -6.76 -0.33
C ILE A 85 9.01 -7.55 -0.07
N GLU A 86 9.82 -7.78 -1.11
CA GLU A 86 11.11 -8.49 -0.99
C GLU A 86 12.05 -7.78 0.00
N TYR A 87 12.08 -6.44 -0.03
CA TYR A 87 12.86 -5.65 0.92
C TYR A 87 12.39 -5.87 2.36
N VAL A 88 11.09 -5.86 2.63
CA VAL A 88 10.55 -6.14 3.96
C VAL A 88 10.89 -7.56 4.39
N GLU A 89 10.64 -8.56 3.54
CA GLU A 89 10.89 -9.97 3.83
C GLU A 89 12.36 -10.25 4.19
N LYS A 90 13.29 -9.56 3.52
CA LYS A 90 14.74 -9.71 3.74
C LYS A 90 15.22 -9.05 5.03
N ASN A 91 14.60 -7.94 5.45
CA ASN A 91 15.12 -7.09 6.52
C ASN A 91 14.34 -7.22 7.85
N ALA A 92 13.10 -7.71 7.81
CA ALA A 92 12.30 -7.98 8.99
C ALA A 92 12.74 -9.30 9.65
N LYS A 93 13.79 -9.21 10.49
CA LYS A 93 14.33 -10.31 11.29
C LYS A 93 13.67 -10.41 12.66
#